data_AF-A0A1Q7T6N6-F1
#
_entry.id   AF-A0A1Q7T6N6-F1
#
_cell.length_a   1.000
_cell.length_b   1.000
_cell.length_c   1.000
_cell.angle_alpha   90.00
_cell.angle_beta   90.00
_cell.angle_gamma   90.00
#
_symmetry.space_group_name_H-M   'P 1'
#
loop_
_entity.id
_entity.type
_entity.pdbx_description
1 polymer ?
#
loop_
_entity_poly.entity_id
_entity_poly.type
_entity_poly.pdbx_seq_one_letter_code
_entity_poly.pdbx_strand_id
1 'polypeptide(L)'
;MSQVASTGEVVKTAVPIRFDPFDISTAYAQVQGQWVTCRSSYVGLSGHTERELFLATQELRQSAKRDGVRAELSAARLADLMSNAGAHEELLRQRWKDLEGKKVHALIAGQSGHPLTTVTNIWPIVAHIWQ
;
A
#
# COMPACT_ATOMS: atom_id res chain seq x y z
N MET A 1 22.84 -16.67 33.86
CA MET A 1 22.51 -16.33 32.46
C MET A 1 21.03 -16.01 32.42
N SER A 2 20.70 -14.74 32.18
CA SER A 2 19.38 -14.17 32.47
C SER A 2 18.29 -14.73 31.55
N GLN A 3 17.27 -15.29 32.16
CA GLN A 3 16.05 -15.78 31.52
C GLN A 3 15.17 -14.55 31.26
N VAL A 4 15.09 -14.10 30.01
CA VAL A 4 14.18 -13.02 29.62
C VAL A 4 12.77 -13.59 29.62
N ALA A 5 12.03 -13.32 30.69
CA ALA A 5 10.63 -13.66 30.82
C ALA A 5 9.83 -12.99 29.69
N SER A 6 9.23 -13.82 28.83
CA SER A 6 8.12 -13.42 27.97
C SER A 6 6.89 -13.24 28.85
N THR A 7 6.79 -12.10 29.54
CA THR A 7 5.57 -11.67 30.22
C THR A 7 4.74 -10.85 29.26
N GLY A 8 3.70 -11.47 28.69
CA GLY A 8 2.85 -10.82 27.69
C GLY A 8 1.43 -11.35 27.73
N GLU A 9 0.76 -11.26 28.89
CA GLU A 9 -0.67 -11.52 28.98
C GLU A 9 -1.40 -10.25 29.44
N VAL A 10 -1.55 -9.30 28.51
CA VAL A 10 -2.49 -8.18 28.66
C VAL A 10 -3.59 -8.40 27.64
N VAL A 11 -4.73 -8.88 28.10
CA VAL A 11 -5.90 -9.20 27.27
C VAL A 11 -7.04 -8.26 27.67
N LYS A 12 -7.62 -7.54 26.69
CA LYS A 12 -8.77 -6.65 26.87
C LYS A 12 -8.57 -5.46 27.84
N THR A 13 -7.33 -5.02 28.06
CA THR A 13 -7.04 -3.82 28.85
C THR A 13 -6.77 -2.63 27.94
N ALA A 14 -7.41 -1.49 28.23
CA ALA A 14 -7.09 -0.24 27.56
C ALA A 14 -5.71 0.25 28.03
N VAL A 15 -4.78 0.38 27.10
CA VAL A 15 -3.41 0.86 27.35
C VAL A 15 -3.12 2.08 26.48
N PRO A 16 -2.28 3.03 26.94
CA PRO A 16 -1.78 4.09 26.08
C PRO A 16 -1.01 3.51 24.89
N ILE A 17 -1.35 3.95 23.68
CA ILE A 17 -0.69 3.55 22.44
C ILE A 17 -0.14 4.80 21.74
N ARG A 18 1.06 4.68 21.18
CA ARG A 18 1.66 5.66 20.28
C ARG A 18 1.94 5.02 18.92
N PHE A 19 1.78 5.77 17.85
CA PHE A 19 2.07 5.32 16.48
C PHE A 19 3.15 6.20 15.86
N ASP A 20 3.88 5.65 14.89
CA ASP A 20 4.65 6.45 13.95
C ASP A 20 3.66 7.07 12.93
N PRO A 21 3.57 8.41 12.80
CA PRO A 21 2.66 9.03 11.84
C PRO A 21 2.98 8.67 10.38
N PHE A 22 4.18 8.15 10.09
CA PHE A 22 4.62 7.73 8.76
C PHE A 22 4.61 6.21 8.54
N ASP A 23 4.32 5.43 9.58
CA ASP A 23 4.15 3.98 9.45
C ASP A 23 3.15 3.44 10.48
N ILE A 24 1.89 3.39 10.08
CA ILE A 24 0.77 2.90 10.90
C ILE A 24 0.86 1.40 11.20
N SER A 25 1.75 0.65 10.55
CA SER A 25 1.92 -0.78 10.80
C SER A 25 2.60 -1.08 12.13
N THR A 26 3.26 -0.09 12.74
CA THR A 26 3.97 -0.23 14.02
C THR A 26 3.36 0.69 15.08
N ALA A 27 3.04 0.09 16.23
CA ALA A 27 2.53 0.79 17.39
C ALA A 27 3.39 0.49 18.62
N TYR A 28 3.41 1.40 19.59
CA TYR A 28 4.08 1.23 20.86
C TYR A 28 3.04 1.29 21.97
N ALA A 29 2.85 0.18 22.67
CA ALA A 29 1.91 0.07 23.78
C ALA A 29 2.66 0.17 25.12
N GLN A 30 2.13 0.94 26.06
CA GLN A 30 2.69 1.00 27.41
C GLN A 30 2.06 -0.09 28.29
N VAL A 31 2.84 -1.12 28.62
CA VAL A 31 2.44 -2.25 29.47
C VAL A 31 3.30 -2.26 30.72
N GLN A 32 2.69 -2.13 31.90
CA GLN A 32 3.39 -2.17 33.19
C GLN A 32 4.59 -1.20 33.28
N GLY A 33 4.46 -0.01 32.70
CA GLY A 33 5.52 1.01 32.67
C GLY A 33 6.62 0.77 31.62
N GLN A 34 6.52 -0.28 30.81
CA GLN A 34 7.43 -0.58 29.71
C GLN A 34 6.76 -0.33 28.36
N TRP A 35 7.54 0.10 27.36
CA TRP A 35 7.05 0.24 25.98
C TRP A 35 7.28 -1.05 25.22
N VAL A 36 6.20 -1.65 24.73
CA VAL A 36 6.22 -2.86 23.92
C VAL A 36 5.89 -2.48 22.48
N THR A 37 6.69 -2.97 21.53
CA THR A 37 6.41 -2.76 20.10
C THR A 37 5.38 -3.77 19.63
N CYS A 38 4.30 -3.28 19.04
CA CYS A 38 3.23 -4.05 18.43
C CYS A 38 3.30 -3.85 16.91
N ARG A 39 3.28 -4.94 16.16
CA ARG A 39 3.24 -4.89 14.69
C ARG A 39 1.90 -5.41 14.20
N SER A 40 1.36 -4.73 13.21
CA SER A 40 0.19 -5.20 12.46
C SER A 40 0.53 -6.49 11.72
N SER A 41 -0.42 -7.44 11.68
CA SER A 41 -0.33 -8.61 10.80
C SER A 41 -0.70 -8.29 9.34
N TYR A 42 -1.25 -7.10 9.07
CA TYR A 42 -1.65 -6.67 7.75
C TYR A 42 -0.49 -5.97 7.03
N VAL A 43 0.11 -6.67 6.07
CA VAL A 43 1.24 -6.18 5.27
C VAL A 43 0.91 -4.91 4.47
N GLY A 44 -0.36 -4.76 4.04
CA GLY A 44 -0.85 -3.60 3.28
C GLY A 44 -0.92 -2.29 4.07
N LEU A 45 -0.49 -2.27 5.33
CA LEU A 45 -0.43 -1.06 6.16
C LEU A 45 1.01 -0.56 6.34
N SER A 46 2.01 -1.31 5.90
CA SER A 46 3.42 -0.95 6.11
C SER A 46 3.81 0.23 5.22
N GLY A 47 4.46 1.24 5.82
CA GLY A 47 4.94 2.43 5.12
C GLY A 47 3.85 3.43 4.76
N HIS A 48 2.62 3.21 5.23
CA HIS A 48 1.53 4.17 5.07
C HIS A 48 1.40 5.07 6.28
N THR A 49 1.01 6.31 6.02
CA THR A 49 0.83 7.37 7.01
C THR A 49 -0.53 7.31 7.70
N GLU A 50 -0.63 7.93 8.88
CA GLU A 50 -1.91 8.12 9.58
C GLU A 50 -2.93 8.90 8.72
N ARG A 51 -2.43 9.85 7.93
CA ARG A 51 -3.25 10.67 7.03
C ARG A 51 -3.90 9.82 5.93
N GLU A 52 -3.16 8.89 5.34
CA GLU A 52 -3.69 7.94 4.35
C GLU A 52 -4.75 7.03 4.97
N LEU A 53 -4.50 6.50 6.18
CA LEU A 53 -5.48 5.68 6.91
C LEU A 53 -6.79 6.44 7.15
N PHE A 54 -6.70 7.71 7.51
CA PHE A 54 -7.88 8.58 7.68
C PHE A 54 -8.67 8.72 6.37
N LEU A 55 -7.99 8.97 5.24
CA LEU A 55 -8.63 9.11 3.93
C LEU A 55 -9.27 7.80 3.48
N ALA A 56 -8.55 6.67 3.58
CA ALA A 56 -9.06 5.34 3.27
C ALA A 56 -10.31 5.00 4.11
N THR A 57 -10.31 5.37 5.39
CA THR A 57 -11.48 5.20 6.27
C THR A 57 -12.67 6.04 5.80
N GLN A 58 -12.44 7.28 5.39
CA GLN A 58 -13.49 8.14 4.87
C GLN A 58 -14.07 7.60 3.55
N GLU A 59 -13.23 7.09 2.66
CA GLU A 59 -13.65 6.49 1.40
C GLU A 59 -14.50 5.23 1.63
N LEU A 60 -14.05 4.31 2.49
CA LEU A 60 -14.82 3.11 2.82
C LEU A 60 -16.19 3.46 3.42
N ARG A 61 -16.26 4.44 4.33
CA ARG A 61 -17.53 4.91 4.90
C ARG A 61 -18.44 5.51 3.83
N GLN A 62 -17.89 6.27 2.89
CA GLN A 62 -18.66 6.86 1.80
C GLN A 62 -19.16 5.80 0.83
N SER A 63 -18.34 4.81 0.46
CA SER A 63 -18.78 3.71 -0.39
C SER A 63 -19.90 2.91 0.28
N ALA A 64 -19.72 2.54 1.54
CA ALA A 64 -20.74 1.86 2.34
C ALA A 64 -22.10 2.58 2.31
N LYS A 65 -22.07 3.91 2.50
CA LYS A 65 -23.27 4.76 2.45
C LYS A 65 -23.93 4.73 1.08
N ARG A 66 -23.14 4.77 -0.01
CA ARG A 66 -23.66 4.71 -1.39
C ARG A 66 -24.29 3.35 -1.69
N ASP A 67 -23.65 2.27 -1.23
CA ASP A 67 -24.04 0.90 -1.53
C ASP A 67 -25.20 0.40 -0.64
N GLY A 68 -25.66 1.22 0.32
CA GLY A 68 -26.74 0.86 1.25
C GLY A 68 -26.35 -0.24 2.24
N VAL A 69 -25.08 -0.64 2.27
CA VAL A 69 -24.56 -1.68 3.16
C VAL A 69 -23.91 -1.03 4.36
N ARG A 70 -24.21 -1.53 5.56
CA ARG A 70 -23.45 -1.19 6.76
C ARG A 70 -22.07 -1.84 6.64
N ALA A 71 -21.14 -1.20 5.95
CA ALA A 71 -19.79 -1.75 5.83
C ALA A 71 -19.16 -1.81 7.22
N GLU A 72 -18.83 -3.02 7.64
CA GLU A 72 -17.94 -3.20 8.76
C GLU A 72 -16.57 -2.65 8.36
N LEU A 73 -16.16 -1.59 9.06
CA LEU A 73 -14.80 -1.06 8.98
C LEU A 73 -13.88 -2.11 9.61
N SER A 74 -13.22 -2.89 8.76
CA SER A 74 -12.25 -3.88 9.18
C SER A 74 -10.84 -3.47 8.76
N ALA A 75 -9.85 -3.84 9.58
CA ALA A 75 -8.44 -3.61 9.27
C ALA A 75 -8.04 -4.28 7.95
N ALA A 76 -8.61 -5.44 7.63
CA ALA A 76 -8.39 -6.13 6.36
C ALA A 76 -8.82 -5.27 5.15
N ARG A 77 -10.05 -4.73 5.17
CA ARG A 77 -10.56 -3.88 4.08
C ARG A 77 -9.75 -2.61 3.89
N LEU A 78 -9.28 -2.02 4.98
CA LEU A 78 -8.38 -0.86 4.92
C LEU A 78 -7.05 -1.23 4.29
N ALA A 79 -6.44 -2.34 4.72
CA ALA A 79 -5.18 -2.82 4.15
C ALA A 79 -5.29 -3.16 2.65
N ASP A 80 -6.40 -3.78 2.24
CA ASP A 80 -6.67 -4.08 0.82
C ASP A 80 -6.82 -2.82 -0.01
N LEU A 81 -7.60 -1.85 0.47
CA LEU A 81 -7.79 -0.56 -0.21
C LEU A 81 -6.47 0.19 -0.39
N MET A 82 -5.68 0.27 0.68
CA MET A 82 -4.39 0.96 0.68
C MET A 82 -3.38 0.27 -0.23
N SER A 83 -3.32 -1.06 -0.23
CA SER A 83 -2.48 -1.84 -1.16
C SER A 83 -2.88 -1.62 -2.62
N ASN A 84 -4.18 -1.62 -2.92
CA ASN A 84 -4.70 -1.42 -4.27
C ASN A 84 -4.44 0.02 -4.78
N ALA A 85 -4.57 1.02 -3.90
CA ALA A 85 -4.22 2.40 -4.22
C ALA A 85 -2.74 2.52 -4.63
N GLY A 86 -1.82 1.94 -3.86
CA GLY A 86 -0.39 1.94 -4.19
C GLY A 86 -0.09 1.24 -5.52
N ALA A 87 -0.74 0.11 -5.81
CA ALA A 87 -0.59 -0.58 -7.08
C ALA A 87 -1.08 0.27 -8.28
N HIS A 88 -2.18 1.01 -8.10
CA HIS A 88 -2.72 1.90 -9.13
C HIS A 88 -1.79 3.10 -9.39
N GLU A 89 -1.23 3.69 -8.33
CA GLU A 89 -0.26 4.78 -8.43
C GLU A 89 1.00 4.37 -9.18
N GLU A 90 1.51 3.16 -8.94
CA GLU A 90 2.68 2.63 -9.65
C GLU A 90 2.42 2.49 -11.16
N LEU A 91 1.23 2.01 -11.55
CA LEU A 91 0.81 1.95 -12.95
C LEU A 91 0.73 3.35 -13.56
N LEU A 92 0.13 4.31 -12.87
CA LEU A 92 0.07 5.70 -13.33
C LEU A 92 1.47 6.27 -13.49
N ARG A 93 2.36 6.05 -12.53
CA ARG A 93 3.77 6.49 -12.58
C ARG A 93 4.49 5.91 -13.79
N GLN A 94 4.28 4.63 -14.12
CA GLN A 94 4.85 4.04 -15.33
C GLN A 94 4.31 4.73 -16.59
N ARG A 95 3.00 5.00 -16.65
CA ARG A 95 2.40 5.75 -17.76
C ARG A 95 3.02 7.14 -17.93
N TRP A 96 3.29 7.85 -16.83
CA TRP A 96 3.98 9.15 -16.88
C TRP A 96 5.38 9.03 -17.49
N LYS A 97 6.18 8.05 -17.04
CA LYS A 97 7.50 7.78 -17.61
C LYS A 97 7.44 7.46 -19.11
N ASP A 98 6.46 6.66 -19.53
CA ASP A 98 6.30 6.30 -20.95
C ASP A 98 5.93 7.53 -21.80
N LEU A 99 5.08 8.43 -21.29
CA LEU A 99 4.71 9.66 -21.98
C LEU A 99 5.89 10.64 -22.10
N GLU A 100 6.75 10.72 -21.08
CA GLU A 100 8.00 11.48 -21.13
C GLU A 100 8.98 10.85 -22.13
N GLY A 101 9.17 9.53 -22.06
CA GLY A 101 10.04 8.76 -22.95
C GLY A 101 9.64 8.86 -24.42
N LYS A 102 8.33 8.93 -24.74
CA LYS A 102 7.85 9.10 -26.13
C LYS A 102 8.47 10.30 -26.84
N LYS A 103 8.73 11.41 -26.13
CA LYS A 103 9.35 12.61 -26.72
C LYS A 103 10.81 12.34 -27.13
N VAL A 104 11.53 11.57 -26.32
CA VAL A 104 12.92 11.16 -26.58
C VAL A 104 12.98 10.12 -27.70
N HIS A 105 12.10 9.12 -27.65
CA HIS A 105 12.04 8.06 -28.67
C HIS A 105 11.66 8.59 -30.06
N ALA A 106 10.78 9.59 -30.15
CA ALA A 106 10.44 10.23 -31.43
C ALA A 106 11.65 10.93 -32.08
N LEU A 107 12.50 11.58 -31.27
CA LEU A 107 13.73 12.23 -31.74
C LEU A 107 14.77 11.21 -32.24
N ILE A 108 14.91 10.08 -31.55
CA ILE A 108 15.85 9.00 -31.91
C ILE A 108 15.36 8.22 -33.14
N ALA A 109 14.06 7.95 -33.24
CA ALA A 109 13.45 7.25 -34.39
C ALA A 109 13.57 8.08 -35.68
N GLY A 110 13.42 9.40 -35.58
CA GLY A 110 13.62 10.33 -36.71
C GLY A 110 15.05 10.33 -37.27
N GLN A 111 16.04 9.87 -36.50
CA GLN A 111 17.44 9.78 -36.91
C GLN A 111 17.86 8.39 -37.39
N SER A 112 17.14 7.33 -37.00
CA SER A 112 17.56 5.93 -37.21
C SER A 112 16.80 5.19 -38.31
N GLY A 113 15.72 5.75 -38.87
CA GLY A 113 15.01 5.19 -40.03
C GLY A 113 14.32 3.83 -39.80
N HIS A 114 14.48 3.22 -38.63
CA HIS A 114 13.79 2.01 -38.22
C HIS A 114 12.71 2.33 -37.19
N PRO A 115 11.50 1.73 -37.31
CA PRO A 115 10.55 1.77 -36.20
C PRO A 115 11.21 1.04 -35.03
N LEU A 116 11.44 1.77 -33.94
CA LEU A 116 12.06 1.24 -32.73
C LEU A 116 11.25 0.02 -32.26
N THR A 117 11.73 -1.16 -32.60
CA THR A 117 11.14 -2.44 -32.20
C THR A 117 11.54 -2.64 -30.75
N THR A 118 10.53 -2.61 -29.88
CA THR A 118 10.70 -2.81 -28.46
C THR A 118 11.23 -4.22 -28.23
N VAL A 119 12.48 -4.33 -27.77
CA VAL A 119 12.97 -5.58 -27.18
C VAL A 119 12.21 -5.75 -25.86
N THR A 120 11.15 -6.57 -25.84
CA THR A 120 10.48 -6.91 -24.57
C THR A 120 10.16 -8.41 -24.49
N ASN A 121 10.68 -9.03 -23.43
CA ASN A 121 10.37 -10.38 -22.93
C ASN A 121 8.90 -10.55 -22.47
N ILE A 122 7.97 -9.73 -22.97
CA ILE A 122 6.56 -9.64 -22.55
C ILE A 122 5.62 -10.22 -23.63
N TRP A 123 6.19 -10.71 -24.75
CA TRP A 123 5.45 -11.34 -25.85
C TRP A 123 4.34 -12.34 -25.43
N PRO A 124 4.51 -13.17 -24.37
CA PRO A 124 3.44 -14.08 -23.92
C PRO A 124 2.17 -13.37 -23.42
N ILE A 125 2.29 -12.18 -22.81
CA ILE A 125 1.16 -11.44 -22.21
C ILE A 125 0.39 -10.67 -23.29
N VAL A 126 1.11 -10.11 -24.28
CA VAL A 126 0.50 -9.32 -25.36
C VAL A 126 -0.28 -10.22 -26.34
N ALA A 127 0.12 -11.48 -26.50
CA ALA A 127 -0.57 -12.44 -27.38
C ALA A 127 -2.02 -12.73 -26.95
N HIS A 128 -2.34 -12.66 -25.65
CA HIS A 128 -3.71 -12.84 -25.14
C HIS A 128 -4.64 -11.64 -25.40
N ILE A 129 -4.11 -10.48 -25.76
CA ILE A 129 -4.92 -9.28 -26.04
C ILE A 129 -5.52 -9.33 -27.46
N TRP A 130 -5.00 -10.20 -28.34
CA TRP A 130 -5.36 -10.30 -29.75
C TRP A 130 -5.85 -11.70 -30.17
N GLN A 131 -6.44 -12.46 -29.24
CA GLN A 131 -7.22 -13.67 -29.52
C GLN A 131 -8.72 -13.33 -29.52
#